data_AF-A0A5Z1E0N9-F1
#
_entry.id   AF-A0A5Z1E0N9-F1
#
_cell.length_a   1.000
_cell.length_b   1.000
_cell.length_c   1.000
_cell.angle_alpha   90.00
_cell.angle_beta   90.00
_cell.angle_gamma   90.00
#
_symmetry.space_group_name_H-M   'P 1'
#
loop_
_entity.id
_entity.type
_entity.pdbx_description
1 polymer ?
#
loop_
_entity_poly.entity_id
_entity_poly.type
_entity_poly.pdbx_seq_one_letter_code
_entity_poly.pdbx_strand_id
1 'polypeptide(L)'
;MQTNNCIDIYTEQNLSTQTKKQHTELAESKYSDFQTDCEVKAGNQILHQVGDTQIVTKGDCVIIKAGGVEVVIDSNGLVVRGGEIRTE
;
A
#
# COMPACT_ATOMS: atom_id res chain seq x y z
N MET A 1 -2.04 25.50 5.98
CA MET A 1 -3.37 25.95 5.47
C MET A 1 -4.41 25.22 6.27
N GLN A 2 -5.43 25.91 6.77
CA GLN A 2 -6.59 25.31 7.42
C GLN A 2 -7.83 25.85 6.70
N THR A 3 -8.79 24.98 6.44
CA THR A 3 -10.07 25.31 5.80
C THR A 3 -11.17 24.49 6.48
N ASN A 4 -12.39 25.01 6.44
CA ASN A 4 -13.58 24.31 6.93
C ASN A 4 -14.43 23.74 5.78
N ASN A 5 -13.91 23.82 4.54
CA ASN A 5 -14.59 23.37 3.32
C ASN A 5 -13.55 22.80 2.33
N CYS A 6 -13.90 22.66 1.05
CA CYS A 6 -13.06 22.07 0.02
C CYS A 6 -11.75 22.86 -0.25
N ILE A 7 -10.67 22.11 -0.54
CA ILE A 7 -9.49 22.61 -1.25
C ILE A 7 -9.43 21.88 -2.58
N ASP A 8 -9.44 22.64 -3.68
CA ASP A 8 -9.20 22.11 -5.02
C ASP A 8 -7.85 22.63 -5.54
N ILE A 9 -7.04 21.74 -6.10
CA ILE A 9 -5.68 22.04 -6.59
C ILE A 9 -5.57 21.47 -8.00
N TYR A 10 -5.42 22.38 -8.97
CA TYR A 10 -5.17 22.04 -10.37
C TYR A 10 -3.77 22.50 -10.80
N THR A 11 -3.09 21.65 -11.58
CA THR A 11 -1.80 21.94 -12.21
C THR A 11 -1.78 21.34 -13.60
N GLU A 12 -1.20 22.04 -14.59
CA GLU A 12 -1.10 21.54 -15.96
C GLU A 12 0.08 20.58 -16.16
N GLN A 13 1.03 20.56 -15.23
CA GLN A 13 2.28 19.83 -15.38
C GLN A 13 2.54 18.97 -14.13
N ASN A 14 3.15 19.55 -13.09
CA ASN A 14 3.62 18.79 -11.94
C ASN A 14 3.08 19.38 -10.63
N LEU A 15 2.83 18.48 -9.67
CA LEU A 15 2.63 18.80 -8.25
C LEU A 15 3.64 17.95 -7.45
N SER A 16 4.45 18.58 -6.60
CA SER A 16 5.41 17.86 -5.76
C SER A 16 5.22 18.21 -4.28
N THR A 17 5.31 17.20 -3.42
CA THR A 17 5.31 17.34 -1.97
C THR A 17 6.54 16.62 -1.42
N GLN A 18 7.26 17.25 -0.49
CA GLN A 18 8.51 16.71 0.05
C GLN A 18 8.59 16.98 1.55
N THR A 19 8.94 15.96 2.33
CA THR A 19 9.13 16.06 3.77
C THR A 19 10.42 15.34 4.17
N LYS A 20 11.10 15.80 5.23
CA LYS A 20 12.36 15.17 5.71
C LYS A 20 12.14 13.98 6.65
N LYS A 21 10.94 13.84 7.21
CA LYS A 21 10.67 12.86 8.28
C LYS A 21 9.41 12.05 8.00
N GLN A 22 8.25 12.70 8.00
CA GLN A 22 6.97 12.02 7.88
C GLN A 22 6.00 12.84 7.04
N HIS A 23 5.28 12.15 6.17
CA HIS A 23 4.10 12.62 5.46
C HIS A 23 2.89 11.83 5.98
N THR A 24 1.76 12.48 6.23
CA THR A 24 0.57 11.83 6.81
C THR A 24 -0.68 12.36 6.15
N GLU A 25 -1.54 11.45 5.71
CA GLU A 25 -2.83 11.73 5.10
C GLU A 25 -3.91 11.05 5.94
N LEU A 26 -4.91 11.82 6.37
CA LEU A 26 -6.05 11.34 7.15
C LEU A 26 -7.32 11.83 6.47
N ALA A 27 -8.20 10.91 6.07
CA ALA A 27 -9.45 11.19 5.39
C ALA A 27 -10.44 10.03 5.62
N GLU A 28 -11.73 10.27 5.42
CA GLU A 28 -12.75 9.21 5.44
C GLU A 28 -12.57 8.22 4.28
N SER A 29 -12.14 8.72 3.12
CA SER A 29 -11.80 7.90 1.95
C SER A 29 -10.68 8.55 1.14
N LYS A 30 -10.01 7.75 0.31
CA LYS A 30 -8.99 8.20 -0.64
C LYS A 30 -9.27 7.60 -2.00
N TYR A 31 -9.25 8.44 -3.04
CA TYR A 31 -9.33 8.03 -4.43
C TYR A 31 -8.07 8.53 -5.15
N SER A 32 -7.52 7.71 -6.03
CA SER A 32 -6.37 8.08 -6.86
C SER A 32 -6.54 7.40 -8.21
N ASP A 33 -6.56 8.22 -9.26
CA ASP A 33 -6.68 7.77 -10.65
C ASP A 33 -5.42 8.20 -11.40
N PHE A 34 -4.69 7.23 -11.92
CA PHE A 34 -3.44 7.43 -12.64
C PHE A 34 -3.63 6.94 -14.08
N GLN A 35 -3.32 7.78 -15.06
CA GLN A 35 -3.46 7.40 -16.49
C GLN A 35 -2.39 6.41 -16.96
N THR A 36 -1.24 6.38 -16.28
CA THR A 36 -0.12 5.50 -16.61
C THR A 36 0.29 4.69 -15.38
N ASP A 37 1.39 5.04 -14.73
CA ASP A 37 2.01 4.25 -13.67
C ASP A 37 1.83 4.90 -12.29
N CYS A 38 1.77 4.05 -11.26
CA CYS A 38 1.83 4.46 -9.85
C CYS A 38 3.02 3.76 -9.18
N GLU A 39 4.01 4.54 -8.73
CA GLU A 39 5.20 4.01 -8.07
C GLU A 39 5.22 4.38 -6.58
N VAL A 40 5.42 3.38 -5.72
CA VAL A 40 5.71 3.57 -4.30
C VAL A 40 7.04 2.91 -3.99
N LYS A 41 8.02 3.72 -3.55
CA LYS A 41 9.38 3.27 -3.21
C LYS A 41 9.60 3.47 -1.72
N ALA A 42 9.94 2.40 -1.01
CA ALA A 42 10.21 2.43 0.43
C ALA A 42 11.51 1.68 0.73
N GLY A 43 12.30 2.20 1.68
CA GLY A 43 13.57 1.58 2.08
C GLY A 43 13.44 0.41 3.06
N ASN A 44 12.23 0.14 3.56
CA ASN A 44 12.00 -0.91 4.56
C ASN A 44 10.76 -1.77 4.24
N GLN A 45 9.58 -1.14 4.17
CA GLN A 45 8.34 -1.86 3.90
C GLN A 45 7.28 -0.99 3.23
N ILE A 46 6.36 -1.61 2.50
CA ILE A 46 5.05 -1.04 2.12
C ILE A 46 3.98 -1.94 2.75
N LEU A 47 3.02 -1.33 3.43
CA LEU A 47 1.88 -2.00 4.08
C LEU A 47 0.57 -1.49 3.46
N HIS A 48 -0.19 -2.40 2.87
CA HIS A 48 -1.59 -2.18 2.49
C HIS A 48 -2.47 -2.99 3.43
N GLN A 49 -3.37 -2.35 4.19
CA GLN A 49 -4.16 -3.01 5.23
C GLN A 49 -5.62 -2.55 5.24
N VAL A 50 -6.55 -3.50 5.41
CA VAL A 50 -7.98 -3.29 5.62
C VAL A 50 -8.44 -4.23 6.73
N GLY A 51 -8.70 -3.69 7.92
CA GLY A 51 -8.93 -4.52 9.11
C GLY A 51 -7.74 -5.47 9.35
N ASP A 52 -8.01 -6.77 9.43
CA ASP A 52 -6.98 -7.81 9.62
C ASP A 52 -6.35 -8.31 8.30
N THR A 53 -6.91 -7.91 7.15
CA THR A 53 -6.37 -8.28 5.84
C THR A 53 -5.23 -7.33 5.48
N GLN A 54 -4.07 -7.88 5.11
CA GLN A 54 -2.90 -7.08 4.76
C GLN A 54 -2.02 -7.68 3.67
N ILE A 55 -1.35 -6.81 2.92
CA ILE A 55 -0.23 -7.12 2.04
C ILE A 55 0.97 -6.30 2.53
N VAL A 56 2.07 -6.99 2.83
CA VAL A 56 3.33 -6.38 3.27
C VAL A 56 4.41 -6.76 2.28
N THR A 57 4.98 -5.77 1.61
CA THR A 57 6.21 -5.96 0.83
C THR A 57 7.40 -5.46 1.64
N LYS A 58 8.49 -6.23 1.60
CA LYS A 58 9.78 -5.91 2.20
C LYS A 58 10.87 -6.04 1.13
N GLY A 59 12.12 -5.78 1.51
CA GLY A 59 13.26 -5.90 0.59
C GLY A 59 13.49 -7.33 0.07
N ASP A 60 13.09 -8.35 0.82
CA ASP A 60 13.41 -9.76 0.59
C ASP A 60 12.19 -10.70 0.53
N CYS A 61 11.00 -10.23 0.89
CA CYS A 61 9.79 -11.05 0.89
C CYS A 61 8.50 -10.26 0.65
N VAL A 62 7.44 -10.98 0.30
CA VAL A 62 6.05 -10.50 0.30
C VAL A 62 5.22 -11.37 1.23
N ILE A 63 4.39 -10.75 2.07
CA ILE A 63 3.51 -11.42 3.03
C ILE A 63 2.08 -10.96 2.79
N ILE A 64 1.16 -11.90 2.55
CA ILE A 64 -0.28 -11.65 2.40
C ILE A 64 -1.00 -12.36 3.53
N LYS A 65 -1.84 -11.65 4.29
CA LYS A 65 -2.70 -12.24 5.33
C LYS A 65 -4.16 -11.89 5.05
N ALA A 66 -5.03 -12.89 5.06
CA ALA A 66 -6.46 -12.70 4.89
C ALA A 66 -7.23 -13.91 5.45
N GLY A 67 -8.32 -13.68 6.20
CA GLY A 67 -9.23 -14.76 6.62
C GLY A 67 -8.58 -15.91 7.39
N GLY A 68 -7.52 -15.64 8.17
CA GLY A 68 -6.77 -16.66 8.90
C GLY A 68 -5.72 -17.43 8.08
N VAL A 69 -5.52 -17.07 6.81
CA VAL A 69 -4.48 -17.60 5.93
C VAL A 69 -3.32 -16.62 5.86
N GLU A 70 -2.08 -17.15 5.84
CA GLU A 70 -0.86 -16.40 5.59
C GLU A 70 -0.09 -17.01 4.41
N VAL A 71 0.26 -16.18 3.43
CA VAL A 71 1.11 -16.54 2.29
C VAL A 71 2.40 -15.73 2.38
N VAL A 72 3.54 -16.40 2.29
CA VAL A 72 4.87 -15.79 2.26
C VAL A 72 5.57 -16.20 0.98
N ILE A 73 6.08 -15.23 0.23
CA ILE A 73 6.95 -15.43 -0.93
C ILE A 73 8.31 -14.82 -0.60
N ASP A 74 9.35 -15.63 -0.66
CA ASP A 74 10.74 -15.21 -0.42
C ASP A 74 11.71 -16.00 -1.33
N SER A 75 13.01 -15.90 -1.08
CA SER A 75 14.05 -16.61 -1.85
C SER A 75 14.00 -18.14 -1.74
N ASN A 76 13.26 -18.69 -0.76
CA ASN A 76 13.04 -20.13 -0.59
C ASN A 76 11.77 -20.62 -1.31
N GLY A 77 10.97 -19.72 -1.89
CA GLY A 77 9.77 -20.02 -2.66
C GLY A 77 8.50 -19.50 -2.01
N LEU A 78 7.40 -20.24 -2.17
CA LEU A 78 6.06 -19.88 -1.70
C LEU A 78 5.63 -20.80 -0.55
N VAL A 79 5.27 -20.22 0.59
CA VAL A 79 4.77 -20.93 1.77
C VAL A 79 3.37 -20.44 2.09
N VAL A 80 2.41 -21.37 2.22
CA VAL A 80 1.03 -21.09 2.65
C VAL A 80 0.79 -21.72 4.01
N ARG A 81 0.22 -20.96 4.93
CA ARG A 81 -0.13 -21.39 6.29
C ARG A 81 -1.62 -21.14 6.53
N GLY A 82 -2.34 -22.21 6.90
CA GLY A 82 -3.79 -22.17 7.08
C GLY A 82 -4.56 -22.23 5.75
N GLY A 83 -5.85 -22.51 5.85
CA GLY A 83 -6.74 -22.65 4.68
C GLY A 83 -6.54 -23.96 3.91
N GLU A 84 -7.29 -24.10 2.82
CA GLU A 84 -7.20 -25.21 1.87
C GLU A 84 -6.37 -24.78 0.66
N ILE A 85 -5.42 -25.61 0.22
CA ILE A 85 -4.66 -25.38 -1.02
C ILE A 85 -5.29 -26.24 -2.11
N ARG A 86 -5.85 -25.59 -3.14
CA ARG A 86 -6.35 -26.25 -4.35
C ARG A 86 -5.46 -25.90 -5.54
N THR A 87 -5.07 -26.91 -6.31
CA THR A 87 -4.38 -26.74 -7.59
C THR A 87 -5.36 -27.09 -8.69
N GLU A 88 -5.59 -26.17 -9.64
CA GLU A 88 -6.35 -26.44 -10.87
C GLU A 88 -5.50 -27.16 -11.91
#